data_AF-A0A6C0VSL2-F1
#
_entry.id   AF-A0A6C0VSL2-F1
#
_cell.length_a   1.000
_cell.length_b   1.000
_cell.length_c   1.000
_cell.angle_alpha   90.00
_cell.angle_beta   90.00
_cell.angle_gamma   90.00
#
_symmetry.space_group_name_H-M   'P 1'
#
loop_
_entity.id
_entity.type
_entity.pdbx_description
1 polymer ?
#
loop_
_entity_poly.entity_id
_entity_poly.type
_entity_poly.pdbx_seq_one_letter_code
_entity_poly.pdbx_strand_id
1 'polypeptide(L)'
;MELTDSVLHQLRYLAEQATAGEWEAVNNGVLYGVVRIKDTNSQIAACTMSDDSPRSISPLEANSRFIAAVQPAVVLAMVERLARLDHLVKASKQLVLASVRPMMLIELQKHFTERDHAFLMSFKRGQPDWALFDYRNAADLPAIRWKLQNINKLAKNQAKHQEQLDKLKQVLDDWLVNANAE
;
A
#
# COMPACT_ATOMS: atom_id res chain seq x y z
N MET A 1 2.28 -11.88 0.42
CA MET A 1 0.81 -12.05 0.48
C MET A 1 0.29 -10.92 1.34
N GLU A 2 -0.34 -9.91 0.74
CA GLU A 2 -0.87 -8.77 1.50
C GLU A 2 -2.12 -9.21 2.29
N LEU A 3 -2.13 -8.93 3.59
CA LEU A 3 -3.29 -9.13 4.45
C LEU A 3 -4.27 -7.98 4.17
N THR A 4 -5.25 -8.23 3.32
CA THR A 4 -6.27 -7.23 2.98
C THR A 4 -7.31 -7.11 4.11
N ASP A 5 -8.00 -5.96 4.19
CA ASP A 5 -9.05 -5.72 5.19
C ASP A 5 -10.16 -6.78 5.14
N SER A 6 -10.47 -7.29 3.95
CA SER A 6 -11.43 -8.38 3.75
C SER A 6 -10.96 -9.70 4.36
N VAL A 7 -9.66 -10.03 4.23
CA VAL A 7 -9.08 -11.25 4.81
C VAL A 7 -9.02 -11.14 6.33
N LEU A 8 -8.65 -9.98 6.88
CA LEU A 8 -8.63 -9.74 8.32
C LEU A 8 -10.04 -9.79 8.94
N HIS A 9 -11.04 -9.23 8.26
CA HIS A 9 -12.43 -9.29 8.70
C HIS A 9 -12.95 -10.74 8.73
N GLN A 10 -12.65 -11.52 7.69
CA GLN A 10 -13.05 -12.93 7.61
C GLN A 10 -12.39 -13.77 8.70
N LEU A 11 -11.10 -13.57 8.96
CA LEU A 11 -10.38 -14.28 10.05
C LEU A 11 -10.95 -13.91 11.43
N ARG A 12 -11.24 -12.63 11.67
CA ARG A 12 -11.86 -12.17 12.91
C ARG A 12 -13.25 -12.77 13.11
N TYR A 13 -14.08 -12.72 12.09
CA TYR A 13 -15.42 -13.31 12.12
C TYR A 13 -15.38 -14.81 12.44
N LEU A 14 -14.50 -15.56 11.80
CA LEU A 14 -14.34 -17.00 12.06
C LEU A 14 -13.87 -17.27 13.51
N ALA A 15 -12.97 -16.44 14.05
CA ALA A 15 -12.50 -16.56 15.44
C ALA A 15 -13.59 -16.21 16.48
N GLU A 16 -14.39 -15.17 16.23
CA GLU A 16 -15.52 -14.78 17.07
C GLU A 16 -16.61 -15.88 17.08
N GLN A 17 -16.94 -16.44 15.90
CA GLN A 17 -17.90 -17.54 15.78
C GLN A 17 -17.41 -18.82 16.46
N ALA A 18 -16.11 -19.12 16.38
CA ALA A 18 -15.50 -20.24 17.12
C ALA A 18 -15.53 -20.05 18.65
N THR A 19 -15.64 -18.81 19.13
CA THR A 19 -15.68 -18.49 20.57
C THR A 19 -17.12 -18.45 21.11
N ALA A 20 -18.10 -18.11 20.27
CA ALA A 20 -19.50 -17.88 20.66
C ALA A 20 -20.47 -19.05 20.37
N GLY A 21 -20.07 -20.06 19.59
CA GLY A 21 -20.95 -21.12 19.12
C GLY A 21 -21.32 -22.17 20.18
N GLU A 22 -22.57 -22.66 20.11
CA GLU A 22 -22.99 -23.93 20.74
C GLU A 22 -22.39 -25.10 19.95
N TRP A 23 -21.89 -26.10 20.66
CA TRP A 23 -21.17 -27.24 20.09
C TRP A 23 -22.13 -28.39 19.81
N GLU A 24 -22.25 -28.82 18.56
CA GLU A 24 -23.02 -30.02 18.21
C GLU A 24 -22.08 -31.11 17.69
N ALA A 25 -22.07 -32.26 18.37
CA ALA A 25 -21.29 -33.42 17.97
C ALA A 25 -22.02 -34.16 16.84
N VAL A 26 -21.39 -34.27 15.68
CA VAL A 26 -21.99 -34.93 14.51
C VAL A 26 -21.09 -36.08 14.07
N ASN A 27 -21.08 -37.22 14.80
CA ASN A 27 -21.08 -38.59 14.23
C ASN A 27 -21.02 -39.71 15.30
N ASN A 28 -21.55 -40.88 14.93
CA ASN A 28 -21.50 -42.14 15.65
C ASN A 28 -20.06 -42.69 15.79
N GLY A 29 -19.37 -42.35 16.86
CA GLY A 29 -18.16 -43.06 17.32
C GLY A 29 -16.81 -42.43 16.95
N VAL A 30 -16.77 -41.27 16.30
CA VAL A 30 -15.57 -40.44 16.20
C VAL A 30 -15.94 -38.99 16.52
N LEU A 31 -15.35 -38.44 17.59
CA LEU A 31 -15.62 -37.10 18.10
C LEU A 31 -15.12 -36.02 17.13
N TYR A 32 -15.97 -35.60 16.18
CA TYR A 32 -15.80 -34.38 15.42
C TYR A 32 -16.79 -33.31 15.93
N GLY A 33 -16.29 -32.21 16.48
CA GLY A 33 -17.10 -31.04 16.83
C GLY A 33 -17.02 -29.99 15.73
N VAL A 34 -18.04 -29.89 14.88
CA VAL A 34 -18.09 -28.88 13.81
C VAL A 34 -18.70 -27.59 14.37
N VAL A 35 -18.01 -26.45 14.20
CA VAL A 35 -18.63 -25.15 14.52
C VAL A 35 -19.44 -24.71 13.31
N ARG A 36 -20.77 -24.77 13.43
CA ARG A 36 -21.66 -24.09 12.47
C ARG A 36 -21.67 -22.61 12.79
N ILE A 37 -21.51 -21.81 11.75
CA ILE A 37 -21.68 -20.37 11.85
C ILE A 37 -23.18 -20.09 11.90
N LYS A 38 -23.63 -19.44 12.97
CA LYS A 38 -25.05 -19.14 13.21
C LYS A 38 -25.69 -18.47 11.98
N ASP A 39 -26.89 -18.93 11.62
CA ASP A 39 -27.67 -18.45 10.47
C ASP A 39 -27.04 -18.69 9.08
N THR A 40 -26.07 -19.61 8.97
CA THR A 40 -25.49 -20.02 7.68
C THR A 40 -25.33 -21.54 7.57
N ASN A 41 -25.22 -22.06 6.34
CA ASN A 41 -24.80 -23.44 6.08
C ASN A 41 -23.27 -23.63 6.12
N SER A 42 -22.52 -22.61 6.55
CA SER A 42 -21.06 -22.63 6.58
C SER A 42 -20.54 -23.29 7.86
N GLN A 43 -19.48 -24.08 7.71
CA GLN A 43 -18.89 -24.88 8.76
C GLN A 43 -17.40 -24.54 8.92
N ILE A 44 -16.94 -24.35 10.15
CA ILE A 44 -15.51 -24.26 10.47
C ILE A 44 -15.06 -25.65 10.93
N ALA A 45 -13.99 -26.16 10.34
CA ALA A 45 -13.53 -27.54 10.53
C ALA A 45 -13.10 -27.83 11.97
N ALA A 46 -13.67 -28.92 12.49
CA ALA A 46 -13.50 -29.50 13.81
C ALA A 46 -12.05 -29.91 14.15
N CYS A 47 -11.65 -29.72 15.41
CA CYS A 47 -10.54 -30.46 16.01
C CYS A 47 -11.02 -31.82 16.55
N THR A 48 -10.21 -32.85 16.39
CA THR A 48 -10.31 -34.12 17.13
C THR A 48 -9.57 -33.95 18.46
N MET A 49 -10.24 -34.25 19.58
CA MET A 49 -9.54 -34.52 20.83
C MET A 49 -9.18 -36.01 20.85
N SER A 50 -7.88 -36.27 21.04
CA SER A 50 -7.33 -37.52 21.56
C SER A 50 -7.46 -38.78 20.68
N ASP A 51 -6.78 -38.79 19.53
CA ASP A 51 -6.17 -40.04 19.07
C ASP A 51 -4.68 -39.75 18.80
N ASP A 52 -3.81 -40.27 19.67
CA ASP A 52 -2.34 -40.20 19.55
C ASP A 52 -1.79 -41.13 18.46
N SER A 53 -2.66 -41.71 17.64
CA SER A 53 -2.25 -42.49 16.46
C SER A 53 -1.46 -41.62 15.47
N PRO A 54 -0.21 -41.99 15.15
CA PRO A 54 0.58 -41.29 14.13
C PRO A 54 -0.02 -41.56 12.75
N ARG A 55 -0.83 -40.62 12.25
CA ARG A 55 -1.36 -40.63 10.89
C ARG A 55 -1.03 -39.34 10.16
N SER A 56 -1.01 -39.43 8.83
CA SER A 56 -0.98 -38.24 7.98
C SER A 56 -2.26 -37.43 8.21
N ILE A 57 -2.09 -36.18 8.65
CA ILE A 57 -3.18 -35.23 8.83
C ILE A 57 -3.21 -34.22 7.68
N SER A 58 -4.40 -33.76 7.31
CA SER A 58 -4.53 -32.74 6.27
C SER A 58 -4.03 -31.37 6.77
N PRO A 59 -3.62 -30.43 5.89
CA PRO A 59 -3.27 -29.07 6.29
C PRO A 59 -4.38 -28.34 7.06
N LEU A 60 -5.65 -28.63 6.74
CA LEU A 60 -6.82 -28.09 7.43
C LEU A 60 -6.90 -28.62 8.87
N GLU A 61 -6.69 -29.92 9.06
CA GLU A 61 -6.69 -30.56 10.38
C GLU A 61 -5.53 -30.07 11.26
N ALA A 62 -4.34 -29.91 10.69
CA ALA A 62 -3.19 -29.33 11.38
C ALA A 62 -3.47 -27.90 11.87
N ASN A 63 -4.11 -27.08 11.02
CA ASN A 63 -4.49 -25.71 11.37
C ASN A 63 -5.57 -25.68 12.46
N SER A 64 -6.58 -26.54 12.38
CA SER A 64 -7.62 -26.67 13.42
C SER A 64 -7.04 -27.12 14.77
N ARG A 65 -6.09 -28.06 14.78
CA ARG A 65 -5.39 -28.48 16.02
C ARG A 65 -4.54 -27.35 16.60
N PHE A 66 -3.87 -26.56 15.77
CA PHE A 66 -3.10 -25.40 16.22
C PHE A 66 -4.00 -24.33 16.85
N ILE A 67 -5.14 -23.99 16.23
CA ILE A 67 -6.10 -23.01 16.75
C ILE A 67 -6.69 -23.48 18.09
N ALA A 68 -7.05 -24.76 18.20
CA ALA A 68 -7.55 -25.35 19.44
C ALA A 68 -6.49 -25.34 20.56
N ALA A 69 -5.23 -25.68 20.23
CA ALA A 69 -4.13 -25.71 21.19
C ALA A 69 -3.71 -24.31 21.68
N VAL A 70 -3.80 -23.29 20.82
CA VAL A 70 -3.42 -21.91 21.13
C VAL A 70 -4.55 -21.12 21.83
N GLN A 71 -5.76 -21.69 21.91
CA GLN A 71 -7.01 -21.04 22.33
C GLN A 71 -7.46 -19.92 21.36
N PRO A 72 -8.73 -19.92 20.90
CA PRO A 72 -9.25 -18.92 19.95
C PRO A 72 -9.04 -17.46 20.37
N ALA A 73 -9.11 -17.17 21.67
CA ALA A 73 -8.89 -15.84 22.22
C ALA A 73 -7.47 -15.30 21.97
N VAL A 74 -6.45 -16.16 22.01
CA VAL A 74 -5.05 -15.77 21.76
C VAL A 74 -4.84 -15.50 20.27
N VAL A 75 -5.42 -16.31 19.40
CA VAL A 75 -5.37 -16.11 17.94
C VAL A 75 -6.07 -14.80 17.56
N LEU A 76 -7.23 -14.51 18.13
CA LEU A 76 -7.95 -13.25 17.93
C LEU A 76 -7.12 -12.05 18.40
N ALA A 77 -6.53 -12.12 19.60
CA ALA A 77 -5.67 -11.07 20.13
C ALA A 77 -4.42 -10.83 19.26
N MET A 78 -3.84 -11.88 18.67
CA MET A 78 -2.72 -11.77 17.73
C MET A 78 -3.14 -11.13 16.41
N VAL A 79 -4.29 -11.52 15.83
CA VAL A 79 -4.83 -10.93 14.60
C VAL A 79 -5.12 -9.44 14.80
N GLU A 80 -5.75 -9.06 15.91
CA GLU A 80 -5.98 -7.65 16.25
C GLU A 80 -4.67 -6.87 16.41
N ARG A 81 -3.64 -7.48 17.00
CA ARG A 81 -2.33 -6.85 17.18
C ARG A 81 -1.60 -6.67 15.85
N LEU A 82 -1.73 -7.63 14.93
CA LEU A 82 -1.21 -7.52 13.57
C LEU A 82 -1.94 -6.44 12.76
N ALA A 83 -3.27 -6.35 12.86
CA ALA A 83 -4.05 -5.29 12.22
C ALA A 83 -3.66 -3.89 12.73
N ARG A 84 -3.42 -3.74 14.04
CA ARG A 84 -2.90 -2.48 14.62
C ARG A 84 -1.52 -2.13 14.06
N LEU A 85 -0.62 -3.10 13.88
CA LEU A 85 0.71 -2.84 13.31
C LEU A 85 0.63 -2.37 11.86
N ASP A 86 -0.27 -2.91 11.04
CA ASP A 86 -0.47 -2.45 9.66
C ASP A 86 -0.93 -0.97 9.63
N HIS A 87 -1.90 -0.60 10.46
CA HIS A 87 -2.33 0.79 10.59
C HIS A 87 -1.20 1.72 11.07
N LEU A 88 -0.38 1.28 12.02
CA LEU A 88 0.76 2.06 12.51
C LEU A 88 1.86 2.24 11.45
N VAL A 89 2.15 1.21 10.65
CA VAL A 89 3.10 1.28 9.54
C VAL A 89 2.58 2.20 8.43
N LYS A 90 1.29 2.12 8.09
CA LYS A 90 0.65 3.04 7.14
C LYS A 90 0.68 4.48 7.66
N ALA A 91 0.34 4.69 8.93
CA ALA A 91 0.37 6.01 9.56
C ALA A 91 1.79 6.60 9.62
N SER A 92 2.81 5.79 9.95
CA SER A 92 4.21 6.26 9.98
C SER A 92 4.70 6.65 8.58
N LYS A 93 4.40 5.83 7.56
CA LYS A 93 4.71 6.15 6.16
C LYS A 93 4.03 7.45 5.70
N GLN A 94 2.76 7.64 6.06
CA GLN A 94 2.01 8.86 5.75
C GLN A 94 2.60 10.07 6.47
N LEU A 95 2.97 9.94 7.75
CA LEU A 95 3.58 11.00 8.54
C LEU A 95 4.94 11.44 7.97
N VAL A 96 5.77 10.48 7.56
CA VAL A 96 7.06 10.76 6.88
C VAL A 96 6.81 11.51 5.57
N LEU A 97 5.90 11.03 4.71
CA LEU A 97 5.61 11.71 3.44
C LEU A 97 5.00 13.11 3.63
N ALA A 98 4.14 13.28 4.64
CA ALA A 98 3.48 14.54 4.94
C ALA A 98 4.44 15.60 5.48
N SER A 99 5.48 15.19 6.23
CA SER A 99 6.50 16.09 6.78
C SER A 99 7.64 16.36 5.80
N VAL A 100 8.08 15.35 5.05
CA VAL A 100 9.20 15.47 4.11
C VAL A 100 8.83 16.32 2.90
N ARG A 101 7.61 16.19 2.36
CA ARG A 101 7.19 16.94 1.17
C ARG A 101 7.31 18.47 1.31
N PRO A 102 6.76 19.12 2.36
CA PRO A 102 6.90 20.57 2.51
C PRO A 102 8.36 20.98 2.75
N MET A 103 9.14 20.19 3.51
CA MET A 103 10.56 20.48 3.72
C MET A 103 11.36 20.41 2.42
N MET A 104 11.13 19.38 1.60
CA MET A 104 11.76 19.27 0.28
C MET A 104 11.37 20.43 -0.63
N LEU A 105 10.12 20.90 -0.59
CA LEU A 105 9.68 22.02 -1.42
C LEU A 105 10.40 23.32 -1.02
N ILE A 106 10.51 23.59 0.28
CA ILE A 106 11.23 24.74 0.81
C ILE A 106 12.70 24.69 0.37
N GLU A 107 13.35 23.53 0.53
CA GLU A 107 14.76 23.36 0.17
C GLU A 107 14.99 23.50 -1.35
N LEU A 108 14.09 22.92 -2.17
CA LEU A 108 14.14 23.07 -3.62
C LEU A 108 13.97 24.53 -4.05
N GLN A 109 13.05 25.27 -3.43
CA GLN A 109 12.84 26.70 -3.71
C GLN A 109 14.07 27.53 -3.35
N LYS A 110 14.66 27.27 -2.19
CA LYS A 110 15.87 27.97 -1.73
C LYS A 110 17.07 27.79 -2.67
N HIS A 111 17.20 26.61 -3.26
CA HIS A 111 18.29 26.29 -4.19
C HIS A 111 17.90 26.47 -5.66
N PHE A 112 16.72 27.00 -5.96
CA PHE A 112 16.24 27.14 -7.32
C PHE A 112 16.97 28.25 -8.06
N THR A 113 17.54 27.94 -9.22
CA THR A 113 18.34 28.88 -10.01
C THR A 113 17.73 29.20 -11.37
N GLU A 114 18.23 30.25 -12.02
CA GLU A 114 17.89 30.55 -13.42
C GLU A 114 18.22 29.38 -14.38
N ARG A 115 19.29 28.63 -14.07
CA ARG A 115 19.68 27.42 -14.82
C ARG A 115 18.61 26.33 -14.71
N ASP A 116 18.05 26.12 -13.52
CA ASP A 116 16.96 25.16 -13.30
C ASP A 116 15.67 25.60 -14.00
N HIS A 117 15.33 26.88 -13.90
CA HIS A 117 14.20 27.48 -14.61
C HIS A 117 14.32 27.23 -16.13
N ALA A 118 15.47 27.59 -16.72
CA ALA A 118 15.72 27.42 -18.14
C ALA A 118 15.64 25.95 -18.57
N PHE A 119 16.20 25.03 -17.77
CA PHE A 119 16.09 23.60 -18.02
C PHE A 119 14.63 23.12 -18.02
N LEU A 120 13.87 23.42 -16.96
CA LEU A 120 12.47 22.97 -16.84
C LEU A 120 11.58 23.52 -17.95
N MET A 121 11.79 24.78 -18.36
CA MET A 121 11.08 25.37 -19.50
C MET A 121 11.44 24.70 -20.82
N SER A 122 12.72 24.42 -21.08
CA SER A 122 13.15 23.68 -22.28
C SER A 122 12.53 22.27 -22.31
N PHE A 123 12.48 21.60 -21.15
CA PHE A 123 11.90 20.27 -21.00
C PHE A 123 10.39 20.29 -21.30
N LYS A 124 9.63 21.25 -20.74
CA LYS A 124 8.19 21.39 -20.97
C LYS A 124 7.83 21.76 -22.41
N ARG A 125 8.74 22.43 -23.13
CA ARG A 125 8.61 22.70 -24.58
C ARG A 125 8.80 21.46 -25.44
N GLY A 126 9.33 20.36 -24.89
CA GLY A 126 9.62 19.13 -25.63
C GLY A 126 11.02 19.09 -26.25
N GLN A 127 11.86 20.10 -25.96
CA GLN A 127 13.25 20.19 -26.42
C GLN A 127 14.15 20.49 -25.21
N PRO A 128 14.41 19.50 -24.33
CA PRO A 128 15.22 19.72 -23.15
C PRO A 128 16.66 20.10 -23.53
N ASP A 129 17.16 21.18 -22.95
CA ASP A 129 18.58 21.54 -23.02
C ASP A 129 19.35 20.82 -21.91
N TRP A 130 19.86 19.64 -22.23
CA TRP A 130 20.63 18.83 -21.29
C TRP A 130 21.95 19.46 -20.86
N ALA A 131 22.45 20.52 -21.52
CA ALA A 131 23.64 21.23 -21.06
C ALA A 131 23.38 21.98 -19.73
N LEU A 132 22.11 22.31 -19.45
CA LEU A 132 21.65 22.96 -18.24
C LEU A 132 21.39 21.99 -17.07
N PHE A 133 21.49 20.68 -17.30
CA PHE A 133 21.26 19.66 -16.28
C PHE A 133 22.52 18.85 -16.02
N ASP A 134 22.90 18.74 -14.74
CA ASP A 134 24.20 18.16 -14.37
C ASP A 134 24.29 16.66 -14.67
N TYR A 135 23.15 15.97 -14.69
CA TYR A 135 23.05 14.54 -14.98
C TYR A 135 22.49 14.30 -16.38
N ARG A 136 23.31 14.54 -17.41
CA ARG A 136 22.89 14.39 -18.82
C ARG A 136 22.37 13.00 -19.17
N ASN A 137 22.88 11.96 -18.51
CA ASN A 137 22.41 10.58 -18.64
C ASN A 137 20.96 10.36 -18.16
N ALA A 138 20.35 11.33 -17.46
CA ALA A 138 18.94 11.28 -17.12
C ALA A 138 18.03 11.22 -18.36
N ALA A 139 18.51 11.70 -19.53
CA ALA A 139 17.83 11.56 -20.81
C ALA A 139 17.49 10.10 -21.16
N ASP A 140 18.29 9.15 -20.67
CA ASP A 140 18.14 7.71 -20.94
C ASP A 140 17.21 6.99 -19.95
N LEU A 141 16.68 7.69 -18.96
CA LEU A 141 15.78 7.09 -17.99
C LEU A 141 14.40 6.83 -18.63
N PRO A 142 13.82 5.62 -18.49
CA PRO A 142 12.52 5.28 -19.09
C PRO A 142 11.39 6.26 -18.72
N ALA A 143 11.34 6.69 -17.45
CA ALA A 143 10.34 7.63 -16.96
C ALA A 143 10.47 9.01 -17.63
N ILE A 144 11.70 9.47 -17.84
CA ILE A 144 12.00 10.76 -18.49
C ILE A 144 11.59 10.70 -19.97
N ARG A 145 11.99 9.65 -20.70
CA ARG A 145 11.58 9.46 -22.10
C ARG A 145 10.07 9.38 -22.26
N TRP A 146 9.38 8.65 -21.38
CA TRP A 146 7.92 8.56 -21.39
C TRP A 146 7.26 9.93 -21.16
N LYS A 147 7.78 10.71 -20.21
CA LYS A 147 7.27 12.06 -19.96
C LYS A 147 7.47 12.98 -21.17
N LEU A 148 8.63 12.92 -21.82
CA LEU A 148 8.93 13.69 -23.02
C LEU A 148 8.00 13.30 -24.19
N GLN A 149 7.75 12.01 -24.39
CA GLN A 149 6.76 11.53 -25.37
C GLN A 149 5.36 12.11 -25.11
N ASN A 150 4.93 12.19 -23.85
CA ASN A 150 3.64 12.77 -23.51
C ASN A 150 3.57 14.27 -23.75
N ILE A 151 4.66 14.99 -23.47
CA ILE A 151 4.78 16.43 -23.78
C ILE A 151 4.69 16.63 -25.30
N ASN A 152 5.40 15.83 -26.09
CA ASN A 152 5.36 15.93 -27.56
C ASN A 152 3.99 15.55 -28.15
N LYS A 153 3.28 14.61 -27.53
CA LYS A 153 1.88 14.32 -27.88
C LYS A 153 0.96 15.51 -27.55
N LEU A 154 1.16 16.14 -26.38
CA LEU A 154 0.39 17.31 -25.97
C LEU A 154 0.65 18.52 -26.89
N ALA A 155 1.88 18.71 -27.37
CA ALA A 155 2.25 19.79 -28.28
C ALA A 155 1.43 19.81 -29.58
N LYS A 156 0.82 18.69 -29.97
CA LYS A 156 -0.15 18.62 -31.09
C LYS A 156 -1.42 19.43 -30.81
N ASN A 157 -1.76 19.67 -29.54
CA ASN A 157 -2.79 20.61 -29.13
C ASN A 157 -2.11 21.90 -28.62
N GLN A 158 -1.87 22.82 -29.56
CA GLN A 158 -1.10 24.03 -29.30
C GLN A 158 -1.69 24.90 -28.19
N ALA A 159 -3.02 25.05 -28.14
CA ALA A 159 -3.70 25.85 -27.12
C ALA A 159 -3.46 25.28 -25.70
N LYS A 160 -3.67 23.96 -25.53
CA LYS A 160 -3.48 23.30 -24.23
C LYS A 160 -1.99 23.22 -23.85
N HIS A 161 -1.11 23.09 -24.82
CA HIS A 161 0.33 23.09 -24.58
C HIS A 161 0.80 24.46 -24.09
N GLN A 162 0.35 25.54 -24.74
CA GLN A 162 0.65 26.91 -24.33
C GLN A 162 0.11 27.20 -22.92
N GLU A 163 -1.14 26.85 -22.64
CA GLU A 163 -1.73 27.01 -21.30
C GLU A 163 -0.88 26.35 -20.20
N GLN A 164 -0.34 25.15 -20.46
CA GLN A 164 0.51 24.46 -19.49
C GLN A 164 1.93 25.03 -19.40
N LEU A 165 2.44 25.65 -20.47
CA LEU A 165 3.71 26.37 -20.45
C LEU A 165 3.57 27.63 -19.59
N ASP A 166 2.50 28.39 -19.77
CA ASP A 166 2.25 29.63 -19.03
C ASP A 166 2.08 29.35 -17.53
N LYS A 167 1.29 28.31 -17.19
CA LYS A 167 1.13 27.86 -15.80
C LYS A 167 2.45 27.43 -15.16
N LEU A 168 3.29 26.72 -15.90
CA LEU A 168 4.61 26.35 -15.38
C LEU A 168 5.47 27.59 -15.19
N LYS A 169 5.55 28.45 -16.21
CA LYS A 169 6.36 29.67 -16.18
C LYS A 169 6.00 30.53 -14.98
N GLN A 170 4.71 30.77 -14.72
CA GLN A 170 4.27 31.54 -13.56
C GLN A 170 4.82 30.98 -12.24
N VAL A 171 4.69 29.67 -12.02
CA VAL A 171 5.20 29.03 -10.79
C VAL A 171 6.72 29.15 -10.68
N LEU A 172 7.45 28.98 -11.79
CA LEU A 172 8.92 29.06 -11.76
C LEU A 172 9.41 30.51 -11.61
N ASP A 173 8.72 31.49 -12.20
CA ASP A 173 9.00 32.92 -12.00
C ASP A 173 8.82 33.29 -10.51
N ASP A 174 7.73 32.84 -9.89
CA ASP A 174 7.48 33.05 -8.46
C ASP A 174 8.59 32.43 -7.60
N TRP A 175 9.11 31.26 -7.97
CA TRP A 175 10.22 30.62 -7.25
C TRP A 175 11.53 31.39 -7.40
N LEU A 176 11.82 31.93 -8.59
CA LEU A 176 13.01 32.78 -8.80
C LEU A 176 12.96 34.07 -7.99
N VAL A 177 11.80 34.72 -7.91
CA VAL A 177 11.65 35.95 -7.11
C VAL A 177 11.89 35.65 -5.62
N ASN A 178 11.32 34.56 -5.11
CA ASN A 178 11.48 34.18 -3.71
C ASN A 178 12.91 33.73 -3.37
N ALA A 179 13.60 33.05 -4.28
CA ALA A 179 14.99 32.63 -4.09
C ALA A 179 15.98 33.82 -4.03
N ASN A 180 15.66 34.93 -4.70
CA ASN A 180 16.48 36.14 -4.72
C ASN A 180 16.14 37.15 -3.60
N ALA A 181 15.14 36.85 -2.75
CA ALA A 181 14.70 37.73 -1.67
C ALA A 181 15.38 37.45 -0.32
N GLU A 182 16.24 36.42 -0.23
CA GLU A 182 17.10 36.08 0.92
C GLU A 182 18.55 36.53 0.69
#